data_AF-A0A7K4CNK2-F1
#
_entry.id   AF-A0A7K4CNK2-F1
#
_cell.length_a   1.000
_cell.length_b   1.000
_cell.length_c   1.000
_cell.angle_alpha   90.00
_cell.angle_beta   90.00
_cell.angle_gamma   90.00
#
_symmetry.space_group_name_H-M   'P 1'
#
loop_
_entity.id
_entity.type
_entity.pdbx_description
1 polymer ?
#
loop_
_entity_poly.entity_id
_entity_poly.type
_entity_poly.pdbx_seq_one_letter_code
_entity_poly.pdbx_strand_id
1 'polypeptide(L)'
;MSKDRGYSAMAKFVFQKEQMPHYSQVTNACGITAVLMAIQPNIDVQAQQLLEKIVSKARLMYGNLDGLLDPVNSRHQVSAAYLLLKCAMSAKVHEILSSYDPENYEYVQGVLEYEIRNRMAGKSEKHGKSLDKMVDAYLKKGEKWDIDKVFLYEYTTRIKTDVELKLLMALFGYKFIRFPYSADGTGSINVDTIEQVISSNVIKDDQLNSYDEIFEFMITFLEVHFDKCVTIINTGAHWVTGQQLILQDEKRIPELYYLDPTSTSKPIRLNDWKRSIWFYLFQPDPQLRDRMKPVIEKVVEIKF
;
A
#
# COMPACT_ATOMS: atom_id res chain seq x y z
N MET A 1 -58.74 4.36 -5.70
CA MET A 1 -57.71 4.86 -6.64
C MET A 1 -56.35 4.54 -6.03
N SER A 2 -55.70 3.52 -6.59
CA SER A 2 -54.32 3.13 -6.28
C SER A 2 -53.41 4.32 -6.59
N LYS A 3 -52.69 4.85 -5.59
CA LYS A 3 -51.55 5.72 -5.85
C LYS A 3 -50.37 4.81 -6.14
N ASP A 4 -50.22 4.46 -7.42
CA ASP A 4 -48.95 3.99 -7.96
C ASP A 4 -47.91 5.08 -7.70
N ARG A 5 -47.17 4.92 -6.60
CA ARG A 5 -45.88 5.57 -6.45
C ARG A 5 -44.96 4.83 -7.40
N GLY A 6 -44.77 5.38 -8.60
CA GLY A 6 -43.72 4.95 -9.49
C GLY A 6 -42.42 4.94 -8.71
N TYR A 7 -41.87 3.74 -8.51
CA TYR A 7 -40.51 3.57 -8.03
C TYR A 7 -39.63 4.18 -9.13
N SER A 8 -39.12 5.39 -8.87
CA SER A 8 -38.02 5.96 -9.64
C SER A 8 -36.93 4.91 -9.73
N ALA A 9 -36.43 4.64 -10.93
CA ALA A 9 -35.26 3.80 -11.12
C ALA A 9 -34.14 4.34 -10.23
N MET A 10 -33.78 3.57 -9.19
CA MET A 10 -32.85 4.00 -8.15
C MET A 10 -31.42 4.04 -8.71
N ALA A 11 -30.64 5.04 -8.30
CA ALA A 11 -29.27 5.20 -8.77
C ALA A 11 -28.38 4.12 -8.15
N LYS A 12 -27.77 3.30 -9.01
CA LYS A 12 -26.72 2.35 -8.61
C LYS A 12 -25.40 2.88 -9.15
N PHE A 13 -24.51 3.31 -8.26
CA PHE A 13 -23.16 3.70 -8.65
C PHE A 13 -22.25 2.48 -8.58
N VAL A 14 -21.58 2.18 -9.70
CA VAL A 14 -20.62 1.08 -9.80
C VAL A 14 -19.29 1.69 -10.23
N PHE A 15 -18.32 1.61 -9.34
CA PHE A 15 -16.94 1.99 -9.64
C PHE A 15 -16.14 0.71 -9.83
N GLN A 16 -15.53 0.52 -11.00
CA GLN A 16 -14.81 -0.70 -11.33
C GLN A 16 -13.47 -0.39 -11.97
N LYS A 17 -12.41 -0.95 -11.39
CA LYS A 17 -11.06 -0.89 -11.95
C LYS A 17 -10.90 -2.04 -12.92
N GLU A 18 -10.93 -1.73 -14.20
CA GLU A 18 -10.78 -2.72 -15.26
C GLU A 18 -9.37 -3.32 -15.28
N GLN A 19 -9.28 -4.58 -15.71
CA GLN A 19 -8.03 -5.25 -16.10
C GLN A 19 -6.91 -5.32 -15.05
N MET A 20 -7.24 -5.24 -13.75
CA MET A 20 -6.25 -5.48 -12.70
C MET A 20 -5.67 -6.90 -12.81
N PRO A 21 -4.36 -7.06 -13.01
CA PRO A 21 -3.72 -8.36 -13.10
C PRO A 21 -3.73 -9.04 -11.72
N HIS A 22 -3.87 -10.36 -11.70
CA HIS A 22 -3.62 -11.13 -10.50
C HIS A 22 -2.14 -11.49 -10.41
N TYR A 23 -1.49 -11.05 -9.33
CA TYR A 23 -0.16 -11.50 -8.94
C TYR A 23 -0.27 -12.53 -7.82
N SER A 24 0.32 -13.71 -8.01
CA SER A 24 0.46 -14.70 -6.94
C SER A 24 1.50 -14.23 -5.93
N GLN A 25 1.17 -14.22 -4.63
CA GLN A 25 2.14 -13.81 -3.62
C GLN A 25 3.22 -14.86 -3.34
N VAL A 26 4.41 -14.39 -3.00
CA VAL A 26 5.35 -15.14 -2.16
C VAL A 26 4.82 -15.12 -0.72
N THR A 27 5.19 -16.11 0.10
CA THR A 27 4.78 -16.20 1.50
C THR A 27 4.87 -14.86 2.23
N ASN A 28 3.76 -14.40 2.80
CA ASN A 28 3.61 -13.16 3.57
C ASN A 28 3.95 -11.86 2.80
N ALA A 29 4.07 -11.92 1.48
CA ALA A 29 4.32 -10.75 0.63
C ALA A 29 3.03 -10.08 0.14
N CYS A 30 1.90 -10.30 0.82
CA CYS A 30 0.58 -9.81 0.43
C CYS A 30 0.53 -8.29 0.22
N GLY A 31 1.21 -7.50 1.07
CA GLY A 31 1.26 -6.04 0.94
C GLY A 31 1.96 -5.57 -0.34
N ILE A 32 3.14 -6.13 -0.63
CA ILE A 32 3.85 -5.84 -1.89
C ILE A 32 3.01 -6.30 -3.08
N THR A 33 2.41 -7.48 -2.98
CA THR A 33 1.62 -8.05 -4.07
C THR A 33 0.39 -7.21 -4.35
N ALA A 34 -0.28 -6.69 -3.32
CA ALA A 34 -1.40 -5.77 -3.47
C ALA A 34 -0.96 -4.47 -4.16
N VAL A 35 0.19 -3.90 -3.80
CA VAL A 35 0.77 -2.76 -4.51
C VAL A 35 1.04 -3.07 -5.99
N LEU A 36 1.60 -4.24 -6.32
CA LEU A 36 1.86 -4.63 -7.70
C LEU A 36 0.57 -4.81 -8.52
N MET A 37 -0.49 -5.37 -7.92
CA MET A 37 -1.82 -5.41 -8.56
C MET A 37 -2.40 -4.00 -8.77
N ALA A 38 -2.16 -3.08 -7.83
CA ALA A 38 -2.64 -1.71 -7.89
C ALA A 38 -1.95 -0.86 -8.95
N ILE A 39 -0.61 -0.92 -9.03
CA ILE A 39 0.17 -0.12 -9.99
C ILE A 39 0.25 -0.74 -11.39
N GLN A 40 -0.13 -2.02 -11.52
CA GLN A 40 -0.23 -2.75 -12.78
C GLN A 40 1.04 -2.65 -13.67
N PRO A 41 2.20 -3.20 -13.27
CA PRO A 41 3.44 -3.11 -14.06
C PRO A 41 3.37 -3.72 -15.48
N ASN A 42 2.36 -4.54 -15.77
CA ASN A 42 2.10 -5.03 -17.13
C ASN A 42 1.50 -3.95 -18.05
N ILE A 43 1.00 -2.85 -17.48
CA ILE A 43 0.38 -1.71 -18.16
C ILE A 43 1.23 -0.45 -17.95
N ASP A 44 1.72 -0.19 -16.74
CA ASP A 44 2.65 0.92 -16.47
C ASP A 44 4.09 0.55 -16.87
N VAL A 45 4.46 0.94 -18.09
CA VAL A 45 5.78 0.68 -18.69
C VAL A 45 6.92 1.22 -17.82
N GLN A 46 6.74 2.36 -17.14
CA GLN A 46 7.81 2.94 -16.31
C GLN A 46 8.02 2.10 -15.05
N ALA A 47 6.93 1.69 -14.40
CA ALA A 47 7.00 0.78 -13.26
C ALA A 47 7.64 -0.56 -13.66
N GLN A 48 7.27 -1.10 -14.83
CA GLN A 48 7.86 -2.33 -15.37
C GLN A 48 9.38 -2.19 -15.56
N GLN A 49 9.81 -1.14 -16.25
CA GLN A 49 11.22 -0.89 -16.54
C GLN A 49 12.05 -0.74 -15.26
N LEU A 50 11.53 -0.02 -14.26
CA LEU A 50 12.16 0.10 -12.95
C LEU A 50 12.35 -1.28 -12.30
N LEU A 51 11.28 -2.06 -12.20
CA LEU A 51 11.30 -3.37 -11.56
C LEU A 51 12.24 -4.35 -12.27
N GLU A 52 12.23 -4.41 -13.60
CA GLU A 52 13.09 -5.30 -14.39
C GLU A 52 14.58 -4.90 -14.34
N LYS A 53 14.89 -3.60 -14.25
CA LYS A 53 16.27 -3.14 -14.02
C LYS A 53 16.79 -3.55 -12.65
N ILE A 54 15.94 -3.45 -11.62
CA ILE A 54 16.28 -3.95 -10.28
C ILE A 54 16.46 -5.47 -10.29
N VAL A 55 15.59 -6.23 -10.98
CA VAL A 55 15.75 -7.70 -11.15
C VAL A 55 17.12 -7.99 -11.77
N SER A 56 17.48 -7.28 -12.84
CA SER A 56 18.73 -7.49 -13.54
C SER A 56 19.94 -7.24 -12.64
N LYS A 57 19.92 -6.16 -11.85
CA LYS A 57 20.96 -5.88 -10.84
C LYS A 57 21.02 -6.97 -9.77
N ALA A 58 19.87 -7.38 -9.22
CA ALA A 58 19.79 -8.42 -8.20
C ALA A 58 20.33 -9.77 -8.71
N ARG A 59 20.05 -10.13 -9.97
CA ARG A 59 20.61 -11.34 -10.61
C ARG A 59 22.12 -11.28 -10.74
N LEU A 60 22.69 -10.13 -11.10
CA LEU A 60 24.14 -9.94 -11.17
C LEU A 60 24.80 -10.05 -9.78
N MET A 61 24.16 -9.52 -8.74
CA MET A 61 24.71 -9.51 -7.38
C MET A 61 24.58 -10.87 -6.67
N TYR A 62 23.45 -11.56 -6.83
CA TYR A 62 23.09 -12.70 -6.00
C TYR A 62 22.93 -14.01 -6.76
N GLY A 63 23.02 -14.00 -8.08
CA GLY A 63 22.65 -15.13 -8.93
C GLY A 63 21.17 -15.46 -8.76
N ASN A 64 20.86 -16.72 -8.44
CA ASN A 64 19.49 -17.14 -8.14
C ASN A 64 19.14 -16.90 -6.65
N LEU A 65 18.06 -16.16 -6.37
CA LEU A 65 17.52 -15.94 -5.03
C LEU A 65 16.56 -17.07 -4.63
N ASP A 66 17.07 -18.30 -4.54
CA ASP A 66 16.28 -19.50 -4.21
C ASP A 66 15.03 -19.68 -5.09
N GLY A 67 15.13 -19.33 -6.37
CA GLY A 67 14.02 -19.38 -7.33
C GLY A 67 13.08 -18.19 -7.27
N LEU A 68 13.21 -17.24 -6.33
CA LEU A 68 12.32 -16.06 -6.27
C LEU A 68 12.50 -15.11 -7.46
N LEU A 69 13.67 -15.13 -8.12
CA LEU A 69 13.93 -14.28 -9.29
C LEU A 69 13.49 -14.91 -10.62
N ASP A 70 12.97 -16.15 -10.61
CA ASP A 70 12.63 -16.88 -11.84
C ASP A 70 11.18 -16.61 -12.28
N PRO A 71 10.13 -16.86 -11.46
CA PRO A 71 8.76 -16.48 -11.82
C PRO A 71 8.59 -14.95 -11.90
N VAL A 72 7.83 -14.48 -12.88
CA VAL A 72 7.55 -13.03 -13.08
C VAL A 72 6.92 -12.41 -11.83
N ASN A 73 5.96 -13.10 -11.20
CA ASN A 73 5.27 -12.56 -10.03
C ASN A 73 6.20 -12.40 -8.83
N SER A 74 7.06 -13.40 -8.57
CA SER A 74 7.98 -13.40 -7.44
C SER A 74 9.13 -12.40 -7.66
N ARG A 75 9.64 -12.27 -8.89
CA ARG A 75 10.77 -11.36 -9.16
C ARG A 75 10.37 -9.88 -9.00
N HIS A 76 9.14 -9.50 -9.39
CA HIS A 76 8.64 -8.14 -9.15
C HIS A 76 8.45 -7.86 -7.66
N GLN A 77 8.03 -8.85 -6.87
CA GLN A 77 7.93 -8.70 -5.42
C GLN A 77 9.31 -8.47 -4.77
N VAL A 78 10.33 -9.23 -5.20
CA VAL A 78 11.72 -9.02 -4.76
C VAL A 78 12.23 -7.64 -5.17
N SER A 79 11.97 -7.19 -6.41
CA SER A 79 12.38 -5.86 -6.86
C SER A 79 11.72 -4.74 -6.07
N ALA A 80 10.42 -4.85 -5.78
CA ALA A 80 9.71 -3.88 -4.96
C ALA A 80 10.24 -3.87 -3.51
N ALA A 81 10.55 -5.03 -2.94
CA ALA A 81 11.19 -5.14 -1.63
C ALA A 81 12.58 -4.49 -1.59
N TYR A 82 13.40 -4.72 -2.64
CA TYR A 82 14.72 -4.10 -2.78
C TYR A 82 14.61 -2.59 -2.91
N LEU A 83 13.71 -2.10 -3.77
CA LEU A 83 13.42 -0.68 -3.95
C LEU A 83 13.06 -0.03 -2.61
N LEU A 84 12.13 -0.64 -1.87
CA LEU A 84 11.68 -0.14 -0.58
C LEU A 84 12.83 -0.05 0.43
N LEU A 85 13.66 -1.09 0.56
CA LEU A 85 14.83 -1.06 1.44
C LEU A 85 15.83 0.03 1.05
N LYS A 86 16.18 0.17 -0.24
CA LYS A 86 17.16 1.19 -0.65
C LYS A 86 16.63 2.60 -0.40
N CYS A 87 15.34 2.84 -0.65
CA CYS A 87 14.74 4.17 -0.53
C CYS A 87 14.33 4.54 0.91
N ALA A 88 13.99 3.56 1.77
CA ALA A 88 13.56 3.82 3.14
C ALA A 88 14.59 4.60 3.97
N MET A 89 15.88 4.35 3.74
CA MET A 89 16.98 5.01 4.44
C MET A 89 17.65 6.12 3.62
N SER A 90 17.04 6.54 2.50
CA SER A 90 17.58 7.61 1.68
C SER A 90 17.14 8.98 2.21
N ALA A 91 18.12 9.79 2.63
CA ALA A 91 17.85 11.16 3.08
C ALA A 91 17.19 12.01 1.99
N LYS A 92 17.54 11.77 0.71
CA LYS A 92 16.98 12.54 -0.41
C LYS A 92 15.54 12.16 -0.72
N VAL A 93 15.18 10.88 -0.60
CA VAL A 93 13.78 10.44 -0.70
C VAL A 93 12.97 11.10 0.42
N HIS A 94 13.47 11.06 1.66
CA HIS A 94 12.80 11.68 2.79
C HIS A 94 12.60 13.20 2.59
N GLU A 95 13.64 13.94 2.19
CA GLU A 95 13.56 15.38 1.92
C GLU A 95 12.48 15.73 0.88
N ILE A 96 12.38 14.93 -0.19
CA ILE A 96 11.35 15.19 -1.20
C ILE A 96 9.95 14.89 -0.64
N LEU A 97 9.77 13.77 0.06
CA LEU A 97 8.46 13.39 0.57
C LEU A 97 7.98 14.34 1.67
N SER A 98 8.85 14.73 2.61
CA SER A 98 8.49 15.67 3.68
C SER A 98 8.25 17.09 3.17
N SER A 99 8.92 17.51 2.09
CA SER A 99 8.61 18.79 1.43
C SER A 99 7.35 18.74 0.56
N TYR A 100 6.98 17.55 0.09
CA TYR A 100 5.81 17.34 -0.77
C TYR A 100 4.52 17.25 0.05
N ASP A 101 4.54 16.47 1.14
CA ASP A 101 3.41 16.21 2.01
C ASP A 101 3.92 15.90 3.43
N PRO A 102 4.23 16.96 4.22
CA PRO A 102 4.83 16.79 5.55
C PRO A 102 3.92 16.00 6.50
N GLU A 103 2.61 16.20 6.41
CA GLU A 103 1.63 15.53 7.29
C GLU A 103 1.73 14.00 7.21
N ASN A 104 1.96 13.47 6.00
CA ASN A 104 2.08 12.02 5.81
C ASN A 104 3.50 11.47 5.91
N TYR A 105 4.54 12.30 5.75
CA TYR A 105 5.92 11.83 5.57
C TYR A 105 6.98 12.37 6.54
N GLU A 106 6.65 13.31 7.43
CA GLU A 106 7.63 13.93 8.37
C GLU A 106 8.35 12.89 9.25
N TYR A 107 7.62 11.90 9.79
CA TYR A 107 8.18 10.91 10.72
C TYR A 107 8.42 9.53 10.10
N VAL A 108 8.18 9.38 8.79
CA VAL A 108 8.16 8.07 8.13
C VAL A 108 9.49 7.32 8.27
N GLN A 109 10.63 8.01 8.17
CA GLN A 109 11.93 7.34 8.28
C GLN A 109 12.16 6.73 9.68
N GLY A 110 11.81 7.45 10.74
CA GLY A 110 11.94 6.97 12.11
C GLY A 110 11.03 5.78 12.41
N VAL A 111 9.79 5.82 11.90
CA VAL A 111 8.85 4.70 12.02
C VAL A 111 9.36 3.48 11.24
N LEU A 112 9.87 3.67 10.02
CA LEU A 112 10.45 2.58 9.22
C LEU A 112 11.67 1.93 9.90
N GLU A 113 12.55 2.72 10.53
CA GLU A 113 13.67 2.17 11.28
C GLU A 113 13.17 1.29 12.43
N TYR A 114 12.24 1.79 13.24
CA TYR A 114 11.65 1.05 14.36
C TYR A 114 11.01 -0.27 13.89
N GLU A 115 10.19 -0.21 12.85
CA GLU A 115 9.49 -1.36 12.29
C GLU A 115 10.44 -2.41 11.72
N ILE A 116 11.48 -1.99 11.00
CA ILE A 116 12.49 -2.91 10.46
C ILE A 116 13.25 -3.59 11.60
N ARG A 117 13.66 -2.85 12.64
CA ARG A 117 14.34 -3.45 13.81
C ARG A 117 13.47 -4.48 14.51
N ASN A 118 12.22 -4.14 14.79
CA ASN A 118 11.34 -5.03 15.54
C ASN A 118 10.98 -6.29 14.76
N ARG A 119 10.64 -6.14 13.47
CA ARG A 119 10.28 -7.31 12.67
C ARG A 119 11.51 -8.16 12.40
N MET A 120 12.61 -7.58 11.98
CA MET A 120 13.82 -8.33 11.60
C MET A 120 14.67 -8.73 12.81
N ALA A 121 14.09 -8.76 14.02
CA ALA A 121 14.78 -9.19 15.22
C ALA A 121 15.06 -10.71 15.20
N GLY A 122 16.24 -11.12 15.68
CA GLY A 122 16.61 -12.52 15.90
C GLY A 122 17.35 -13.18 14.73
N LYS A 123 16.93 -14.40 14.36
CA LYS A 123 17.59 -15.22 13.33
C LYS A 123 16.63 -15.55 12.19
N SER A 124 17.17 -15.62 10.99
CA SER A 124 16.48 -16.22 9.84
C SER A 124 16.18 -17.69 10.16
N GLU A 125 14.91 -18.07 10.10
CA GLU A 125 14.49 -19.46 10.31
C GLU A 125 15.06 -20.37 9.22
N LYS A 126 15.10 -19.87 7.97
CA LYS A 126 15.55 -20.64 6.80
C LYS A 126 17.07 -20.76 6.72
N HIS A 127 17.79 -19.69 7.04
CA HIS A 127 19.23 -19.61 6.80
C HIS A 127 20.07 -19.63 8.09
N GLY A 128 19.46 -19.59 9.27
CA GLY A 128 20.14 -19.61 10.57
C GLY A 128 21.01 -18.38 10.88
N LYS A 129 21.05 -17.39 9.99
CA LYS A 129 21.85 -16.16 10.14
C LYS A 129 21.17 -15.17 11.07
N SER A 130 21.95 -14.44 11.86
CA SER A 130 21.46 -13.34 12.70
C SER A 130 21.03 -12.16 11.84
N LEU A 131 19.76 -11.80 11.93
CA LEU A 131 19.17 -10.67 11.23
C LEU A 131 19.47 -9.35 11.95
N ASP A 132 19.58 -9.36 13.28
CA ASP A 132 19.93 -8.16 14.06
C ASP A 132 21.20 -7.48 13.54
N LYS A 133 22.26 -8.27 13.30
CA LYS A 133 23.52 -7.75 12.75
C LYS A 133 23.38 -7.19 11.34
N MET A 134 22.48 -7.78 10.54
CA MET A 134 22.19 -7.29 9.19
C MET A 134 21.38 -6.00 9.22
N VAL A 135 20.42 -5.89 10.14
CA VAL A 135 19.66 -4.66 10.40
C VAL A 135 20.60 -3.54 10.84
N ASP A 136 21.49 -3.80 11.79
CA ASP A 136 22.44 -2.79 12.25
C ASP A 136 23.38 -2.34 11.12
N ALA A 137 23.86 -3.28 10.30
CA ALA A 137 24.66 -2.96 9.13
C ALA A 137 23.88 -2.12 8.10
N TYR A 138 22.62 -2.47 7.86
CA TYR A 138 21.71 -1.76 6.97
C TYR A 138 21.47 -0.32 7.46
N LEU A 139 21.06 -0.14 8.70
CA LEU A 139 20.73 1.19 9.24
C LEU A 139 21.96 2.08 9.37
N LYS A 140 23.13 1.50 9.68
CA LYS A 140 24.39 2.25 9.74
C LYS A 140 24.88 2.71 8.36
N LYS A 141 24.72 1.87 7.34
CA LYS A 141 25.22 2.16 5.98
C LYS A 141 24.16 2.85 5.10
N GLY A 142 22.89 2.75 5.47
CA GLY A 142 21.74 3.34 4.79
C GLY A 142 21.67 2.95 3.32
N GLU A 143 21.35 3.93 2.47
CA GLU A 143 21.26 3.76 1.02
C GLU A 143 22.55 3.24 0.37
N LYS A 144 23.73 3.37 1.01
CA LYS A 144 25.02 2.89 0.46
C LYS A 144 25.27 1.40 0.70
N TRP A 145 24.37 0.71 1.41
CA TRP A 145 24.56 -0.71 1.66
C TRP A 145 24.20 -1.55 0.44
N ASP A 146 25.09 -2.47 0.09
CA ASP A 146 24.76 -3.64 -0.71
C ASP A 146 23.95 -4.58 0.17
N ILE A 147 22.64 -4.64 -0.09
CA ILE A 147 21.70 -5.41 0.71
C ILE A 147 22.10 -6.89 0.71
N ASP A 148 22.28 -7.49 1.88
CA ASP A 148 22.61 -8.91 1.96
C ASP A 148 21.48 -9.77 1.35
N LYS A 149 21.85 -10.82 0.60
CA LYS A 149 20.92 -11.76 -0.05
C LYS A 149 19.89 -12.33 0.93
N VAL A 150 20.33 -12.75 2.11
CA VAL A 150 19.45 -13.33 3.15
C VAL A 150 18.55 -12.25 3.73
N PHE A 151 19.08 -11.05 3.95
CA PHE A 151 18.27 -9.93 4.44
C PHE A 151 17.16 -9.56 3.45
N LEU A 152 17.47 -9.49 2.15
CA LEU A 152 16.47 -9.21 1.10
C LEU A 152 15.40 -10.31 1.03
N TYR A 153 15.81 -11.59 1.11
CA TYR A 153 14.87 -12.72 1.14
C TYR A 153 13.91 -12.59 2.32
N GLU A 154 14.46 -12.49 3.53
CA GLU A 154 13.70 -12.42 4.78
C GLU A 154 12.79 -11.20 4.82
N TYR A 155 13.27 -10.06 4.33
CA TYR A 155 12.47 -8.87 4.21
C TYR A 155 11.33 -9.07 3.21
N THR A 156 11.58 -9.66 2.04
CA THR A 156 10.53 -9.92 1.03
C THR A 156 9.41 -10.81 1.59
N THR A 157 9.75 -11.81 2.39
CA THR A 157 8.80 -12.82 2.93
C THR A 157 8.18 -12.43 4.28
N ARG A 158 8.10 -11.14 4.59
CA ARG A 158 7.46 -10.61 5.80
C ARG A 158 6.36 -9.64 5.43
N ILE A 159 5.29 -9.63 6.24
CA ILE A 159 4.19 -8.69 6.07
C ILE A 159 4.72 -7.26 6.21
N LYS A 160 4.25 -6.38 5.33
CA LYS A 160 4.61 -4.96 5.33
C LYS A 160 3.65 -4.16 6.18
N THR A 161 4.13 -3.07 6.79
CA THR A 161 3.30 -2.07 7.46
C THR A 161 2.66 -1.10 6.47
N ASP A 162 1.65 -0.38 6.93
CA ASP A 162 1.02 0.70 6.18
C ASP A 162 2.03 1.77 5.76
N VAL A 163 2.98 2.13 6.62
CA VAL A 163 4.03 3.11 6.32
C VAL A 163 4.94 2.65 5.18
N GLU A 164 5.30 1.37 5.16
CA GLU A 164 6.08 0.78 4.08
C GLU A 164 5.32 0.81 2.75
N LEU A 165 4.03 0.50 2.78
CA LEU A 165 3.20 0.53 1.57
C LEU A 165 2.98 1.97 1.08
N LYS A 166 2.78 2.94 1.98
CA LYS A 166 2.70 4.37 1.63
C LYS A 166 3.98 4.87 0.97
N LEU A 167 5.14 4.48 1.51
CA LEU A 167 6.43 4.80 0.88
C LEU A 167 6.52 4.14 -0.49
N LEU A 168 6.21 2.84 -0.60
CA LEU A 168 6.31 2.13 -1.88
C LEU A 168 5.39 2.74 -2.95
N MET A 169 4.15 3.09 -2.60
CA MET A 169 3.22 3.80 -3.48
C MET A 169 3.78 5.16 -3.92
N ALA A 170 4.37 5.93 -3.01
CA ALA A 170 5.02 7.20 -3.34
C ALA A 170 6.20 7.04 -4.29
N LEU A 171 7.00 5.98 -4.14
CA LEU A 171 8.11 5.66 -5.07
C LEU A 171 7.62 5.33 -6.48
N PHE A 172 6.39 4.81 -6.63
CA PHE A 172 5.73 4.64 -7.93
C PHE A 172 4.98 5.90 -8.41
N GLY A 173 5.11 7.01 -7.69
CA GLY A 173 4.50 8.29 -8.03
C GLY A 173 3.01 8.35 -7.73
N TYR A 174 2.57 7.77 -6.61
CA TYR A 174 1.22 7.92 -6.12
C TYR A 174 1.22 8.72 -4.81
N LYS A 175 0.34 9.72 -4.71
CA LYS A 175 0.11 10.44 -3.46
C LYS A 175 -0.91 9.71 -2.60
N PHE A 176 -0.69 9.67 -1.31
CA PHE A 176 -1.67 9.17 -0.36
C PHE A 176 -2.78 10.21 -0.15
N ILE A 177 -4.04 9.76 -0.20
CA ILE A 177 -5.21 10.61 0.04
C ILE A 177 -5.69 10.36 1.47
N ARG A 178 -5.32 11.28 2.36
CA ARG A 178 -5.61 11.21 3.79
C ARG A 178 -7.10 11.40 4.04
N PHE A 179 -7.68 10.50 4.83
CA PHE A 179 -9.03 10.65 5.35
C PHE A 179 -9.02 11.64 6.53
N PRO A 180 -9.79 12.76 6.45
CA PRO A 180 -9.72 13.82 7.46
C PRO A 180 -10.08 13.38 8.88
N TYR A 181 -10.92 12.35 9.02
CA TYR A 181 -11.40 11.86 10.31
C TYR A 181 -10.65 10.61 10.81
N SER A 182 -9.46 10.34 10.28
CA SER A 182 -8.61 9.25 10.77
C SER A 182 -8.00 9.60 12.14
N ALA A 183 -8.43 8.91 13.21
CA ALA A 183 -7.92 9.15 14.57
C ALA A 183 -6.68 8.34 14.96
N ASP A 184 -6.36 7.26 14.24
CA ASP A 184 -5.23 6.39 14.58
C ASP A 184 -3.88 6.92 14.04
N GLY A 185 -3.87 8.11 13.45
CA GLY A 185 -2.70 8.75 12.85
C GLY A 185 -2.29 8.16 11.50
N THR A 186 -2.89 7.06 11.06
CA THR A 186 -2.56 6.42 9.77
C THR A 186 -3.09 7.22 8.59
N GLY A 187 -4.09 8.09 8.78
CA GLY A 187 -4.75 8.80 7.69
C GLY A 187 -5.64 7.90 6.82
N SER A 188 -5.82 6.64 7.19
CA SER A 188 -6.66 5.69 6.47
C SER A 188 -8.12 5.78 6.91
N ILE A 189 -9.00 5.23 6.08
CA ILE A 189 -10.42 5.09 6.43
C ILE A 189 -10.57 3.82 7.24
N ASN A 190 -11.07 3.93 8.47
CA ASN A 190 -11.42 2.78 9.30
C ASN A 190 -12.73 3.04 10.05
N VAL A 191 -13.68 2.11 9.92
CA VAL A 191 -15.04 2.26 10.46
C VAL A 191 -15.07 2.29 12.00
N ASP A 192 -14.17 1.57 12.67
CA ASP A 192 -14.08 1.56 14.14
C ASP A 192 -13.49 2.83 14.72
N THR A 193 -12.50 3.40 14.04
CA THR A 193 -11.88 4.65 14.51
C THR A 193 -12.90 5.78 14.52
N ILE A 194 -13.96 5.73 13.70
CA ILE A 194 -15.05 6.70 13.70
C ILE A 194 -15.80 6.72 15.05
N GLU A 195 -16.10 5.57 15.64
CA GLU A 195 -16.74 5.48 16.97
C GLU A 195 -15.81 6.05 18.07
N GLN A 196 -14.50 5.83 17.94
CA GLN A 196 -13.49 6.35 18.87
C GLN A 196 -13.32 7.87 18.73
N VAL A 197 -13.41 8.40 17.51
CA VAL A 197 -13.31 9.85 17.23
C VAL A 197 -14.44 10.61 17.91
N ILE A 198 -15.67 10.10 17.82
CA ILE A 198 -16.86 10.71 18.43
C ILE A 198 -16.76 10.69 19.96
N SER A 199 -16.34 9.56 20.53
CA SER A 199 -16.24 9.40 21.99
C SER A 199 -15.09 10.19 22.61
N SER A 200 -14.06 10.55 21.83
CA SER A 200 -12.88 11.26 22.32
C SER A 200 -12.95 12.79 22.20
N ASN A 201 -14.03 13.37 21.65
CA ASN A 201 -14.16 14.82 21.37
C ASN A 201 -12.96 15.40 20.59
N VAL A 202 -12.28 14.58 19.78
CA VAL A 202 -11.08 15.00 19.03
C VAL A 202 -11.47 15.91 17.85
N ILE A 203 -12.67 15.76 17.31
CA ILE A 203 -13.25 16.73 16.38
C ILE A 203 -13.72 17.92 17.22
N LYS A 204 -12.87 18.96 17.29
CA LYS A 204 -13.20 20.26 17.89
C LYS A 204 -13.85 21.24 16.91
N ASP A 205 -14.08 20.81 15.67
CA ASP A 205 -14.79 21.62 14.66
C ASP A 205 -16.26 21.19 14.59
N ASP A 206 -17.17 22.15 14.75
CA ASP A 206 -18.61 22.02 14.95
C ASP A 206 -19.44 21.33 13.82
N GLN A 207 -18.83 20.52 12.94
CA GLN A 207 -19.47 20.10 11.68
C GLN A 207 -20.01 18.66 11.62
N LEU A 208 -19.53 17.70 12.42
CA LEU A 208 -20.08 16.34 12.49
C LEU A 208 -20.08 15.82 13.93
N ASN A 209 -21.24 15.47 14.46
CA ASN A 209 -21.46 15.14 15.88
C ASN A 209 -21.95 13.70 16.10
N SER A 210 -22.13 12.91 15.05
CA SER A 210 -22.69 11.55 15.14
C SER A 210 -22.00 10.52 14.25
N TYR A 211 -22.17 9.24 14.60
CA TYR A 211 -21.66 8.11 13.82
C TYR A 211 -22.22 8.11 12.41
N ASP A 212 -23.54 8.35 12.28
CA ASP A 212 -24.22 8.37 10.99
C ASP A 212 -23.64 9.47 10.09
N GLU A 213 -23.38 10.67 10.61
CA GLU A 213 -22.79 11.78 9.85
C GLU A 213 -21.37 11.48 9.33
N ILE A 214 -20.50 10.91 10.17
CA ILE A 214 -19.13 10.56 9.76
C ILE A 214 -19.15 9.35 8.80
N PHE A 215 -20.06 8.40 9.01
CA PHE A 215 -20.25 7.28 8.11
C PHE A 215 -20.71 7.76 6.72
N GLU A 216 -21.71 8.64 6.64
CA GLU A 216 -22.14 9.25 5.38
C GLU A 216 -21.00 10.04 4.70
N PHE A 217 -20.20 10.76 5.49
CA PHE A 217 -19.00 11.43 4.97
C PHE A 217 -17.99 10.42 4.39
N MET A 218 -17.74 9.30 5.07
CA MET A 218 -16.88 8.23 4.58
C MET A 218 -17.39 7.67 3.25
N ILE A 219 -18.70 7.42 3.13
CA ILE A 219 -19.31 6.95 1.87
C ILE A 219 -19.10 7.97 0.76
N THR A 220 -19.39 9.23 1.03
CA THR A 220 -19.18 10.34 0.08
C THR A 220 -17.71 10.44 -0.33
N PHE A 221 -16.79 10.30 0.62
CA PHE A 221 -15.36 10.34 0.37
C PHE A 221 -14.91 9.19 -0.54
N LEU A 222 -15.38 7.96 -0.28
CA LEU A 222 -15.12 6.82 -1.14
C LEU A 222 -15.72 7.00 -2.53
N GLU A 223 -16.96 7.49 -2.64
CA GLU A 223 -17.60 7.80 -3.92
C GLU A 223 -16.76 8.77 -4.77
N VAL A 224 -16.26 9.85 -4.16
CA VAL A 224 -15.47 10.88 -4.84
C VAL A 224 -14.10 10.37 -5.30
N HIS A 225 -13.48 9.47 -4.52
CA HIS A 225 -12.08 9.10 -4.68
C HIS A 225 -11.84 7.71 -5.27
N PHE A 226 -12.75 6.75 -5.13
CA PHE A 226 -12.48 5.33 -5.44
C PHE A 226 -12.11 5.09 -6.90
N ASP A 227 -12.74 5.80 -7.84
CA ASP A 227 -12.46 5.67 -9.28
C ASP A 227 -11.12 6.32 -9.69
N LYS A 228 -10.75 7.41 -9.00
CA LYS A 228 -9.55 8.20 -9.28
C LYS A 228 -8.31 7.66 -8.57
N CYS A 229 -8.49 6.82 -7.57
CA CYS A 229 -7.44 6.30 -6.72
C CYS A 229 -7.31 4.79 -6.87
N VAL A 230 -6.10 4.26 -6.75
CA VAL A 230 -5.93 2.85 -6.41
C VAL A 230 -6.21 2.67 -4.91
N THR A 231 -6.74 1.51 -4.55
CA THR A 231 -7.19 1.23 -3.18
C THR A 231 -6.47 0.01 -2.68
N ILE A 232 -5.71 0.17 -1.60
CA ILE A 232 -5.12 -0.94 -0.86
C ILE A 232 -5.91 -1.09 0.43
N ILE A 233 -6.21 -2.32 0.81
CA ILE A 233 -7.08 -2.64 1.96
C ILE A 233 -6.30 -3.56 2.90
N ASN A 234 -6.26 -3.19 4.18
CA ASN A 234 -5.82 -4.09 5.24
C ASN A 234 -7.06 -4.74 5.87
N THR A 235 -7.14 -6.06 5.86
CA THR A 235 -8.23 -6.82 6.49
C THR A 235 -7.85 -7.33 7.90
N GLY A 236 -6.90 -6.67 8.57
CA GLY A 236 -6.39 -6.98 9.90
C GLY A 236 -5.05 -7.70 9.91
N ALA A 237 -4.95 -8.80 9.15
CA ALA A 237 -3.72 -9.61 9.05
C ALA A 237 -3.23 -9.80 7.61
N HIS A 238 -3.90 -9.17 6.64
CA HIS A 238 -3.70 -9.44 5.23
C HIS A 238 -3.97 -8.20 4.40
N TRP A 239 -3.24 -8.04 3.31
CA TRP A 239 -3.34 -6.90 2.40
C TRP A 239 -3.92 -7.34 1.06
N VAL A 240 -4.89 -6.58 0.57
CA VAL A 240 -5.60 -6.86 -0.68
C VAL A 240 -5.80 -5.58 -1.49
N THR A 241 -6.17 -5.72 -2.77
CA THR A 241 -6.37 -4.57 -3.67
C THR A 241 -7.85 -4.38 -3.96
N GLY A 242 -8.41 -3.21 -3.64
CA GLY A 242 -9.79 -2.88 -3.97
C GLY A 242 -9.99 -2.74 -5.47
N GLN A 243 -10.94 -3.50 -6.03
CA GLN A 243 -11.22 -3.58 -7.46
C GLN A 243 -12.54 -2.93 -7.84
N GLN A 244 -13.59 -3.14 -7.04
CA GLN A 244 -14.93 -2.65 -7.36
C GLN A 244 -15.63 -2.16 -6.10
N LEU A 245 -16.33 -1.04 -6.20
CA LEU A 245 -17.23 -0.49 -5.18
C LEU A 245 -18.62 -0.32 -5.79
N ILE A 246 -19.64 -0.81 -5.10
CA ILE A 246 -21.04 -0.67 -5.50
C ILE A 246 -21.79 0.03 -4.37
N LEU A 247 -22.31 1.22 -4.68
CA LEU A 247 -23.20 1.98 -3.80
C LEU A 247 -24.64 1.75 -4.26
N GLN A 248 -25.50 1.30 -3.36
CA GLN A 248 -26.93 1.05 -3.61
C GLN A 248 -27.73 1.84 -2.57
N ASP A 249 -28.64 2.72 -3.00
CA ASP A 249 -29.48 3.55 -2.11
C ASP A 249 -30.25 2.73 -1.04
N GLU A 250 -30.61 1.47 -1.33
CA GLU A 250 -31.36 0.63 -0.40
C GLU A 250 -30.49 -0.02 0.69
N LYS A 251 -29.16 -0.08 0.51
CA LYS A 251 -28.23 -0.69 1.45
C LYS A 251 -27.38 0.38 2.11
N ARG A 252 -27.48 0.51 3.43
CA ARG A 252 -26.56 1.35 4.23
C ARG A 252 -25.08 0.96 4.09
N ILE A 253 -24.79 -0.27 3.65
CA ILE A 253 -23.40 -0.78 3.55
C ILE A 253 -23.05 -1.00 2.07
N PRO A 254 -22.05 -0.29 1.53
CA PRO A 254 -21.54 -0.53 0.19
C PRO A 254 -21.05 -1.96 -0.02
N GLU A 255 -21.19 -2.46 -1.24
CA GLU A 255 -20.56 -3.72 -1.63
C GLU A 255 -19.17 -3.41 -2.20
N LEU A 256 -18.13 -3.91 -1.54
CA LEU A 256 -16.76 -3.78 -2.02
C LEU A 256 -16.26 -5.14 -2.47
N TYR A 257 -15.54 -5.16 -3.58
CA TYR A 257 -14.85 -6.33 -4.09
C TYR A 257 -13.36 -6.06 -4.21
N TYR A 258 -12.55 -7.05 -3.83
CA TYR A 258 -11.09 -6.94 -3.85
C TYR A 258 -10.43 -8.16 -4.49
N LEU A 259 -9.21 -7.96 -5.00
CA LEU A 259 -8.32 -9.02 -5.43
C LEU A 259 -7.42 -9.44 -4.28
N ASP A 260 -7.44 -10.74 -3.99
CA ASP A 260 -6.68 -11.34 -2.90
C ASP A 260 -5.39 -12.00 -3.44
N PRO A 261 -4.21 -11.59 -2.96
CA PRO A 261 -2.92 -12.18 -3.34
C PRO A 261 -2.77 -13.68 -3.03
N THR A 262 -3.58 -14.26 -2.12
CA THR A 262 -3.61 -15.71 -1.80
C THR A 262 -4.60 -16.51 -2.66
N SER A 263 -5.57 -15.84 -3.28
CA SER A 263 -6.74 -16.50 -3.88
C SER A 263 -6.62 -16.60 -5.40
N THR A 264 -7.73 -16.99 -6.03
CA THR A 264 -7.92 -16.95 -7.48
C THR A 264 -7.97 -15.52 -8.01
N SER A 265 -7.89 -15.35 -9.33
CA SER A 265 -8.01 -14.06 -10.02
C SER A 265 -9.40 -13.41 -9.93
N LYS A 266 -10.36 -14.05 -9.25
CA LYS A 266 -11.72 -13.52 -9.12
C LYS A 266 -11.82 -12.56 -7.92
N PRO A 267 -12.45 -11.39 -8.10
CA PRO A 267 -12.78 -10.52 -6.98
C PRO A 267 -13.58 -11.24 -5.89
N ILE A 268 -13.23 -10.97 -4.64
CA ILE A 268 -13.93 -11.45 -3.44
C ILE A 268 -14.77 -10.31 -2.90
N ARG A 269 -16.06 -10.58 -2.63
CA ARG A 269 -16.93 -9.64 -1.94
C ARG A 269 -16.50 -9.50 -0.48
N LEU A 270 -16.28 -8.27 -0.05
CA LEU A 270 -16.16 -7.93 1.35
C LEU A 270 -17.57 -7.96 1.98
N ASN A 271 -17.87 -9.06 2.66
CA ASN A 271 -19.22 -9.35 3.17
C ASN A 271 -19.60 -8.54 4.42
N ASP A 272 -18.61 -7.99 5.12
CA ASP A 272 -18.81 -7.24 6.36
C ASP A 272 -17.67 -6.22 6.47
N TRP A 273 -18.01 -4.93 6.56
CA TRP A 273 -17.04 -3.86 6.79
C TRP A 273 -16.65 -3.86 8.27
N LYS A 274 -16.18 -5.02 8.75
CA LYS A 274 -15.85 -5.22 10.15
C LYS A 274 -14.86 -4.18 10.61
N ARG A 275 -14.98 -3.94 11.91
CA ARG A 275 -14.08 -3.31 12.87
C ARG A 275 -12.59 -3.17 12.50
N SER A 276 -12.00 -4.19 11.88
CA SER A 276 -10.58 -4.26 11.56
C SER A 276 -10.24 -4.09 10.08
N ILE A 277 -10.93 -3.19 9.37
CA ILE A 277 -10.64 -2.92 7.95
C ILE A 277 -10.18 -1.48 7.78
N TRP A 278 -9.03 -1.33 7.12
CA TRP A 278 -8.45 -0.03 6.81
C TRP A 278 -8.34 0.13 5.29
N PHE A 279 -8.89 1.22 4.76
CA PHE A 279 -8.78 1.58 3.36
C PHE A 279 -7.74 2.68 3.17
N TYR A 280 -6.81 2.42 2.25
CA TYR A 280 -5.77 3.35 1.86
C TYR A 280 -6.00 3.73 0.40
N LEU A 281 -6.22 5.02 0.16
CA LEU A 281 -6.45 5.56 -1.17
C LEU A 281 -5.20 6.25 -1.67
N PHE A 282 -4.80 5.92 -2.90
CA PHE A 282 -3.61 6.47 -3.52
C PHE A 282 -3.95 6.99 -4.90
N GLN A 283 -3.75 8.28 -5.13
CA GLN A 283 -4.00 8.91 -6.42
C GLN A 283 -2.70 8.96 -7.23
N PRO A 284 -2.69 8.58 -8.52
CA PRO A 284 -1.54 8.81 -9.38
C PRO A 284 -1.15 10.29 -9.38
N ASP A 285 0.13 10.57 -9.26
CA ASP A 285 0.68 11.92 -9.24
C ASP A 285 1.94 12.03 -10.10
N PRO A 286 1.80 12.52 -11.36
CA PRO A 286 2.93 12.65 -12.28
C PRO A 286 4.05 13.55 -11.74
N GLN A 287 3.74 14.59 -10.97
CA GLN A 287 4.76 15.50 -10.44
C GLN A 287 5.61 14.80 -9.38
N LEU A 288 4.97 14.03 -8.48
CA LEU A 288 5.70 13.21 -7.52
C LEU A 288 6.58 12.16 -8.23
N ARG A 289 6.04 11.51 -9.28
CA ARG A 289 6.78 10.54 -10.09
C ARG A 289 8.04 11.15 -10.70
N ASP A 290 7.91 12.31 -11.33
CA ASP A 290 9.03 13.00 -11.98
C ASP A 290 10.10 13.44 -10.97
N ARG A 291 9.69 13.86 -9.76
CA ARG A 291 10.62 14.19 -8.67
C ARG A 291 11.32 12.93 -8.11
N MET A 292 10.62 11.80 -8.02
CA MET A 292 11.15 10.54 -7.49
C MET A 292 12.13 9.85 -8.42
N LYS A 293 11.83 9.81 -9.71
CA LYS A 293 12.60 9.06 -10.70
C LYS A 293 14.13 9.26 -10.61
N PRO A 294 14.69 10.50 -10.70
CA PRO A 294 16.14 10.68 -10.68
C PRO A 294 16.78 10.29 -9.34
N VAL A 295 16.04 10.38 -8.23
CA VAL A 295 16.53 9.97 -6.91
C VAL A 295 16.53 8.46 -6.79
N ILE A 296 15.46 7.78 -7.21
CA ILE A 296 15.38 6.33 -7.25
C ILE A 296 16.51 5.75 -8.09
N GLU A 297 16.72 6.28 -9.30
CA GLU A 297 17.82 5.90 -10.19
C GLU A 297 19.17 5.90 -9.50
N LYS A 298 19.47 6.99 -8.78
CA LYS A 298 20.71 7.15 -8.04
C LYS A 298 20.79 6.17 -6.86
N VAL A 299 19.73 6.05 -6.08
CA VAL A 299 19.67 5.25 -4.85
C VAL A 299 19.78 3.75 -5.14
N VAL A 300 19.11 3.27 -6.19
CA VAL A 300 19.18 1.86 -6.60
C VAL A 300 20.30 1.59 -7.62
N GLU A 301 21.04 2.63 -8.00
CA GLU A 301 22.20 2.59 -8.90
C GLU A 301 21.86 1.95 -10.25
N ILE A 302 20.80 2.45 -10.89
CA ILE A 302 20.38 2.06 -12.24
C ILE A 302 20.28 3.31 -13.13
N LYS A 303 20.42 3.15 -14.45
CA LYS A 303 20.17 4.23 -15.43
C LYS A 303 18.94 3.89 -16.27
N PHE A 304 18.06 4.86 -16.50
CA PHE A 304 16.92 4.67 -17.41
C PHE A 304 17.31 4.70 -18.88
#